data_AF-A0A7H1NRV3-F1
#
_entry.id   AF-A0A7H1NRV3-F1
#
_cell.length_a   1.000
_cell.length_b   1.000
_cell.length_c   1.000
_cell.angle_alpha   90.00
_cell.angle_beta   90.00
_cell.angle_gamma   90.00
#
_symmetry.space_group_name_H-M   'P 1'
#
loop_
_entity.id
_entity.type
_entity.pdbx_description
1 polymer ?
#
loop_
_entity_poly.entity_id
_entity_poly.type
_entity_poly.pdbx_seq_one_letter_code
_entity_poly.pdbx_strand_id
1 'polypeptide(L)'
;MIDMLYKLTVGPARILGIEAGTLRPGQNADLCLFHPNRIWQVTAGILPGKAQNTPFDGRGMEGRVLGTWKKGQRVYDLASHSTTKPVPVINGRT
;
A
#
# COMPACT_ATOMS: atom_id res chain seq x y z
N MET A 1 5.70 5.29 -13.11
CA MET A 1 5.85 5.15 -11.64
C MET A 1 6.19 6.48 -10.96
N ILE A 2 7.15 7.25 -11.46
CA ILE A 2 7.58 8.53 -10.84
C ILE A 2 6.43 9.54 -10.71
N ASP A 3 5.59 9.70 -11.74
CA ASP A 3 4.42 10.61 -11.68
C ASP A 3 3.41 10.24 -10.60
N MET A 4 3.26 8.94 -10.30
CA MET A 4 2.34 8.48 -9.26
C MET A 4 2.86 8.87 -7.87
N LEU A 5 4.17 8.75 -7.64
CA LEU A 5 4.77 9.21 -6.39
C LEU A 5 4.54 10.71 -6.20
N TYR A 6 4.76 11.53 -7.25
CA TYR A 6 4.49 12.96 -7.18
C TYR A 6 3.05 13.26 -6.75
N LYS A 7 2.07 12.61 -7.39
CA LYS A 7 0.64 12.84 -7.13
C LYS A 7 0.17 12.37 -5.74
N LEU A 8 0.86 11.40 -5.14
CA LEU A 8 0.50 10.84 -3.84
C LEU A 8 1.29 11.41 -2.66
N THR A 9 2.47 12.00 -2.89
CA THR A 9 3.37 12.45 -1.82
C THR A 9 3.65 13.95 -1.89
N VAL A 10 4.65 14.36 -2.68
CA VAL A 10 5.18 15.74 -2.69
C VAL A 10 4.21 16.74 -3.33
N GLY A 11 3.38 16.33 -4.30
CA GLY A 11 2.39 17.19 -4.94
C GLY A 11 1.35 17.71 -3.94
N PRO A 12 0.61 16.82 -3.24
CA PRO A 12 -0.30 17.24 -2.17
C PRO A 12 0.39 18.01 -1.04
N ALA A 13 1.60 17.61 -0.63
CA ALA A 13 2.35 18.31 0.43
C ALA A 13 2.65 19.77 0.05
N ARG A 14 3.01 20.03 -1.22
CA ARG A 14 3.22 21.38 -1.75
C ARG A 14 1.95 22.22 -1.74
N ILE A 15 0.82 21.64 -2.15
CA ILE A 15 -0.48 22.33 -2.17
C ILE A 15 -0.91 22.72 -0.75
N LEU A 16 -0.69 21.81 0.22
CA LEU A 16 -1.05 22.03 1.63
C LEU A 16 -0.03 22.86 2.40
N GLY A 17 1.15 23.13 1.85
CA GLY A 17 2.22 23.87 2.52
C GLY A 17 2.81 23.14 3.74
N ILE A 18 2.83 21.80 3.72
CA ILE A 18 3.33 20.98 4.84
C ILE A 18 4.69 20.34 4.52
N GLU A 19 5.50 20.14 5.55
CA GLU A 19 6.78 19.42 5.46
C GLU A 19 6.56 17.90 5.42
N ALA A 20 6.19 17.38 4.24
CA ALA A 20 5.93 15.97 4.00
C ALA A 20 6.32 15.53 2.58
N GLY A 21 6.26 14.23 2.32
CA GLY A 21 6.47 13.66 0.98
C GLY A 21 7.91 13.66 0.49
N THR A 22 8.89 13.77 1.41
CA THR A 22 10.33 13.69 1.09
C THR A 22 10.99 12.55 1.86
N LEU A 23 12.10 12.03 1.32
CA LEU A 23 12.94 11.04 1.99
C LEU A 23 14.31 11.66 2.24
N ARG A 24 14.46 12.37 3.36
CA ARG A 24 15.69 13.09 3.74
C ARG A 24 15.96 12.96 5.23
N PRO A 25 17.22 12.91 5.66
CA PRO A 25 17.56 12.96 7.09
C PRO A 25 16.96 14.19 7.77
N GLY A 26 16.53 14.04 9.03
CA GLY A 26 15.92 15.10 9.84
C GLY A 26 14.43 15.37 9.57
N GLN A 27 13.81 14.66 8.63
CA GLN A 27 12.37 14.74 8.36
C GLN A 27 11.59 13.61 9.04
N ASN A 28 10.26 13.74 9.09
CA ASN A 28 9.40 12.67 9.60
C ASN A 28 9.60 11.38 8.79
N ALA A 29 9.85 10.28 9.48
CA ALA A 29 9.95 8.94 8.88
C ALA A 29 8.55 8.36 8.62
N ASP A 30 7.79 9.03 7.76
CA ASP A 30 6.51 8.57 7.22
C ASP A 30 6.78 7.82 5.91
N LEU A 31 6.86 6.48 6.01
CA LEU A 31 7.40 5.62 4.97
C LEU A 31 6.42 4.52 4.58
N CYS A 32 6.46 4.09 3.31
CA CYS A 32 5.72 2.95 2.80
C CYS A 32 6.69 2.03 2.05
N LEU A 33 6.82 0.78 2.51
CA LEU A 33 7.54 -0.26 1.80
C LEU A 33 6.56 -0.98 0.87
N PHE A 34 6.77 -0.85 -0.43
CA PHE A 34 5.87 -1.34 -1.46
C PHE A 34 6.59 -2.32 -2.38
N HIS A 35 6.00 -3.50 -2.58
CA HIS A 35 6.46 -4.49 -3.56
C HIS A 35 5.65 -4.36 -4.85
N PRO A 36 6.21 -3.81 -5.95
CA PRO A 36 5.44 -3.48 -7.14
C PRO A 36 4.89 -4.70 -7.88
N ASN A 37 5.63 -5.81 -7.93
CA ASN A 37 5.25 -6.97 -8.75
C ASN A 37 4.47 -8.05 -7.99
N ARG A 38 4.02 -7.77 -6.76
CA ARG A 38 3.35 -8.77 -5.93
C ARG A 38 1.86 -8.80 -6.25
N ILE A 39 1.38 -9.94 -6.72
CA ILE A 39 -0.05 -10.15 -7.02
C ILE A 39 -0.77 -10.66 -5.77
N TRP A 40 -1.97 -10.15 -5.51
CA TRP A 40 -2.85 -10.60 -4.44
C TRP A 40 -4.31 -10.33 -4.82
N GLN A 41 -5.26 -11.00 -4.18
CA GLN A 41 -6.69 -10.80 -4.42
C GLN A 41 -7.33 -10.07 -3.25
N VAL A 42 -8.19 -9.12 -3.56
CA VAL A 42 -9.03 -8.45 -2.57
C VAL A 42 -10.17 -9.39 -2.21
N THR A 43 -10.44 -9.51 -0.91
CA THR A 43 -11.57 -10.28 -0.39
C THR A 43 -12.32 -9.39 0.60
N ALA A 44 -13.59 -9.10 0.31
CA ALA A 44 -14.48 -8.42 1.23
C ALA A 44 -14.64 -9.25 2.53
N GLY A 45 -14.92 -8.60 3.66
CA GLY A 45 -15.07 -9.29 4.95
C GLY A 45 -13.79 -9.57 5.72
N ILE A 46 -12.60 -9.45 5.08
CA ILE A 46 -11.30 -9.64 5.76
C ILE A 46 -10.40 -8.39 5.71
N LEU A 47 -10.95 -7.23 5.32
CA LEU A 47 -10.20 -5.98 5.28
C LEU A 47 -10.03 -5.41 6.70
N PRO A 48 -8.93 -4.71 7.00
CA PRO A 48 -8.68 -4.20 8.36
C PRO A 48 -9.59 -3.02 8.77
N GLY A 49 -10.38 -2.45 7.84
CA GLY A 49 -11.25 -1.30 8.10
C GLY A 49 -12.57 -1.66 8.80
N LYS A 50 -13.30 -0.65 9.30
CA LYS A 50 -14.65 -0.88 9.85
C LYS A 50 -15.65 -1.30 8.78
N ALA A 51 -15.53 -0.73 7.59
CA ALA A 51 -16.31 -1.12 6.43
C ALA A 51 -15.65 -2.33 5.77
N GLN A 52 -16.42 -3.39 5.61
CA GLN A 52 -15.97 -4.66 5.03
C GLN A 52 -16.36 -4.83 3.57
N ASN A 53 -17.22 -3.96 3.04
CA ASN A 53 -17.58 -3.92 1.64
C ASN A 53 -16.50 -3.17 0.83
N THR A 54 -16.23 -3.67 -0.37
CA THR A 54 -15.30 -3.03 -1.30
C THR A 54 -15.75 -3.30 -2.73
N PRO A 55 -15.72 -2.30 -3.64
CA PRO A 55 -16.02 -2.51 -5.05
C PRO A 55 -14.95 -3.36 -5.76
N PHE A 56 -13.85 -3.66 -5.08
CA PHE A 56 -12.74 -4.45 -5.61
C PHE A 56 -12.81 -5.92 -5.21
N ASP A 57 -13.89 -6.38 -4.58
CA ASP A 57 -14.00 -7.77 -4.12
C ASP A 57 -13.77 -8.77 -5.27
N GLY A 58 -13.00 -9.82 -5.00
CA GLY A 58 -12.58 -10.81 -5.99
C GLY A 58 -11.54 -10.32 -7.00
N ARG A 59 -11.17 -9.04 -7.02
CA ARG A 59 -10.23 -8.49 -8.01
C ARG A 59 -8.78 -8.82 -7.65
N GLY A 60 -8.02 -9.28 -8.64
CA GLY A 60 -6.56 -9.39 -8.57
C GLY A 60 -5.92 -8.00 -8.66
N MET A 61 -5.04 -7.70 -7.72
CA MET A 61 -4.27 -6.47 -7.63
C MET A 61 -2.79 -6.78 -7.83
N GLU A 62 -2.11 -5.94 -8.60
CA GLU A 62 -0.66 -5.91 -8.70
C GLU A 62 -0.12 -4.80 -7.79
N GLY A 63 0.92 -5.13 -7.04
CA GLY A 63 1.51 -4.22 -6.07
C GLY A 63 0.93 -4.43 -4.68
N ARG A 64 1.82 -4.61 -3.70
CA ARG A 64 1.42 -4.84 -2.31
C ARG A 64 2.27 -4.02 -1.35
N VAL A 65 1.62 -3.33 -0.42
CA VAL A 65 2.29 -2.70 0.73
C VAL A 65 2.74 -3.81 1.68
N LEU A 66 4.01 -3.82 2.02
CA LEU A 66 4.62 -4.76 2.97
C LEU A 66 4.70 -4.16 4.38
N GLY A 67 4.81 -2.84 4.47
CA GLY A 67 4.85 -2.14 5.74
C GLY A 67 4.66 -0.65 5.61
N THR A 68 4.17 -0.04 6.68
CA THR A 68 3.98 1.41 6.78
C THR A 68 4.55 1.90 8.11
N TRP A 69 5.27 3.02 8.07
CA TRP A 69 5.81 3.71 9.23
C TRP A 69 5.22 5.10 9.32
N LYS A 70 4.91 5.52 10.55
CA LYS A 70 4.47 6.87 10.87
C LYS A 70 5.42 7.42 11.93
N LYS A 71 6.11 8.53 11.64
CA LYS A 71 7.14 9.12 12.53
C LYS A 71 8.14 8.08 13.04
N GLY A 72 8.56 7.15 12.18
CA GLY A 72 9.52 6.09 12.51
C GLY A 72 8.94 4.87 13.21
N GLN A 73 7.68 4.88 13.63
CA GLN A 73 7.03 3.73 14.23
C GLN A 73 6.31 2.91 13.17
N ARG A 74 6.53 1.59 13.16
CA ARG A 74 5.84 0.68 12.23
C ARG A 74 4.40 0.51 12.67
N VAL A 75 3.47 1.02 11.87
CA VAL A 75 2.01 0.97 12.15
C VAL A 75 1.29 -0.09 11.33
N TYR A 76 1.94 -0.61 10.29
CA TYR A 76 1.42 -1.71 9.48
C TYR A 76 2.55 -2.68 9.11
N ASP A 77 2.24 -3.97 9.20
CA ASP A 77 3.10 -5.06 8.76
C ASP A 77 2.24 -6.15 8.13
N LEU A 78 2.49 -6.45 6.86
CA LEU A 78 1.77 -7.50 6.15
C LEU A 78 1.97 -8.87 6.81
N ALA A 79 3.14 -9.15 7.39
CA ALA A 79 3.43 -10.45 8.01
C ALA A 79 2.56 -10.71 9.24
N SER A 80 2.24 -9.66 10.02
CA SER A 80 1.37 -9.78 11.19
C SER A 80 -0.13 -9.73 10.86
N HIS A 81 -0.49 -9.30 9.65
CA HIS A 81 -1.88 -9.12 9.19
C HIS A 81 -2.33 -10.19 8.16
N SER A 82 -1.65 -11.34 8.10
CA SER A 82 -1.90 -12.35 7.06
C SER A 82 -3.23 -13.10 7.25
N THR A 83 -4.29 -12.61 6.60
CA THR A 83 -5.52 -13.37 6.26
C THR A 83 -5.78 -13.46 4.75
N THR A 84 -4.85 -13.03 3.90
CA THR A 84 -5.01 -13.12 2.44
C THR A 84 -4.51 -14.46 1.92
N LYS A 85 -5.41 -15.29 1.38
CA LYS A 85 -5.01 -16.48 0.61
C LYS A 85 -4.18 -16.03 -0.60
N PRO A 86 -3.01 -16.65 -0.88
CA PRO A 86 -2.28 -16.39 -2.11
C PRO A 86 -3.16 -16.76 -3.30
N VAL A 87 -3.21 -15.89 -4.31
CA VAL A 87 -3.90 -16.18 -5.57
C VAL A 87 -3.13 -17.28 -6.27
N PRO A 88 -3.77 -18.39 -6.68
CA PRO A 88 -3.10 -19.39 -7.49
C PRO A 88 -2.63 -18.72 -8.79
N VAL A 89 -1.35 -18.88 -9.10
CA VAL A 89 -0.78 -18.46 -10.37
C VAL A 89 -1.40 -19.36 -11.45
N ILE A 90 -2.42 -18.86 -12.14
CA ILE A 90 -2.94 -19.50 -13.35
C ILE A 90 -1.92 -19.33 -14.47
N ASN A 91 -0.96 -20.25 -14.56
CA ASN A 91 -0.15 -20.44 -15.76
C ASN A 91 -1.05 -21.03 -16.85
N GLY A 92 -1.60 -20.18 -17.73
CA GLY A 92 -2.50 -20.66 -18.79
C GLY A 92 -2.81 -19.61 -19.84
N ARG A 93 -1.84 -19.34 -20.71
CA ARG A 93 -2.09 -18.84 -22.06
C ARG A 93 -2.85 -19.91 -22.86
N THR A 94 -3.91 -19.51 -23.53
CA THR A 94 -4.19 -19.87 -24.93
C THR A 94 -4.42 -18.58 -25.69
#